data_AF-A0A5C5XVV9-F1
#
_entry.id   AF-A0A5C5XVV9-F1
#
_cell.length_a   1.000
_cell.length_b   1.000
_cell.length_c   1.000
_cell.angle_alpha   90.00
_cell.angle_beta   90.00
_cell.angle_gamma   90.00
#
_symmetry.space_group_name_H-M   'P 1'
#
loop_
_entity.id
_entity.type
_entity.pdbx_description
1 polymer ?
#
loop_
_entity_poly.entity_id
_entity_poly.type
_entity_poly.pdbx_seq_one_letter_code
_entity_poly.pdbx_strand_id
1 'polypeptide(L)'
;MPIEDYLELLDWTARQTAPGKRGRTPAEIPPILVRLGLDRTTWCELVSDFGRLFCCVAGRPECVDSMRCHRTCRRYHLRRRARELLTAD
;
A
#
# COMPACT_ATOMS: atom_id res chain seq x y z
N MET A 1 -3.06 9.64 14.25
CA MET A 1 -1.99 8.63 14.38
C MET A 1 -0.81 9.34 15.02
N PRO A 2 -0.23 8.81 16.12
CA PRO A 2 1.05 9.27 16.65
C PRO A 2 2.14 9.22 15.57
N ILE A 3 3.14 10.10 15.68
CA ILE A 3 4.30 10.08 14.78
C ILE A 3 5.12 8.79 14.93
N GLU A 4 5.13 8.21 16.12
CA GLU A 4 5.84 6.98 16.45
C GLU A 4 5.36 5.80 15.60
N ASP A 5 4.04 5.57 15.52
CA ASP A 5 3.43 4.54 14.66
C ASP A 5 3.81 4.70 13.19
N TYR A 6 3.88 5.94 12.70
CA TYR A 6 4.27 6.22 11.32
C TYR A 6 5.75 5.90 11.08
N LEU A 7 6.63 6.27 12.01
CA LEU A 7 8.05 5.95 11.94
C LEU A 7 8.30 4.44 12.06
N GLU A 8 7.54 3.74 12.89
CA GLU A 8 7.60 2.29 13.00
C GLU A 8 7.21 1.62 11.68
N LEU A 9 6.08 2.02 11.08
CA LEU A 9 5.66 1.52 9.77
C LEU A 9 6.72 1.80 8.70
N LEU A 10 7.31 2.99 8.72
CA LEU A 10 8.32 3.40 7.74
C LEU A 10 9.62 2.59 7.90
N ASP A 11 10.15 2.46 9.12
CA ASP A 11 11.35 1.64 9.39
C ASP A 11 11.09 0.18 9.03
N TRP A 12 9.94 -0.37 9.43
CA TRP A 12 9.55 -1.73 9.06
C TRP A 12 9.54 -1.92 7.55
N THR A 13 8.84 -1.06 6.80
CA THR A 13 8.76 -1.12 5.34
C THR A 13 10.14 -1.01 4.70
N ALA A 14 10.96 -0.09 5.17
CA ALA A 14 12.31 0.14 4.69
C ALA A 14 13.24 -1.07 4.89
N ARG A 15 12.99 -1.93 5.90
CA ARG A 15 13.71 -3.19 6.12
C ARG A 15 13.21 -4.32 5.24
N GLN A 16 11.93 -4.32 4.87
CA GLN A 16 11.38 -5.32 3.93
C GLN A 16 11.89 -5.12 2.51
N THR A 17 12.06 -3.87 2.07
CA THR A 17 12.52 -3.54 0.70
C THR A 17 14.02 -3.76 0.50
N ALA A 18 14.83 -3.60 1.56
CA ALA A 18 16.29 -3.70 1.49
C ALA A 18 16.82 -4.62 2.60
N PRO A 19 16.89 -5.94 2.36
CA PRO A 19 17.44 -6.87 3.33
C PRO A 19 18.92 -6.55 3.61
N GLY A 20 19.34 -6.66 4.88
CA GLY A 20 20.72 -6.38 5.31
C GLY A 20 20.97 -5.02 5.95
N LYS A 21 19.92 -4.21 6.19
CA LYS A 21 20.06 -3.00 7.03
C LYS A 21 20.43 -3.38 8.46
N ARG A 22 21.39 -2.64 9.04
CA ARG A 22 21.81 -2.80 10.45
C ARG A 22 20.61 -2.62 11.39
N GLY A 23 20.55 -3.42 12.46
CA GLY A 23 19.47 -3.41 13.46
C GLY A 23 18.51 -4.60 13.35
N ARG A 24 17.59 -4.71 14.31
CA ARG A 24 16.61 -5.81 14.37
C ARG A 24 15.46 -5.52 13.40
N THR A 25 15.18 -6.44 12.48
CA THR A 25 13.90 -6.42 11.74
C THR A 25 12.79 -6.80 12.70
N PRO A 26 11.75 -5.95 12.89
CA PRO A 26 10.61 -6.34 13.71
C PRO A 26 9.97 -7.59 13.12
N ALA A 27 9.74 -8.60 13.96
CA ALA A 27 9.20 -9.89 13.52
C ALA A 27 7.71 -9.77 13.15
N GLU A 28 7.01 -8.86 13.81
CA GLU A 28 5.57 -8.67 13.67
C GLU A 28 5.26 -7.64 12.59
N ILE A 29 4.10 -7.79 11.96
CA ILE A 29 3.57 -6.83 11.01
C ILE A 29 2.99 -5.63 11.78
N PRO A 30 3.27 -4.37 11.37
CA PRO A 30 2.73 -3.20 12.05
C PRO A 30 1.20 -3.29 12.23
N PRO A 31 0.65 -2.98 13.43
CA PRO A 31 -0.78 -3.12 13.71
C PRO A 31 -1.68 -2.35 12.74
N ILE A 32 -1.18 -1.25 12.16
CA ILE A 32 -1.90 -0.47 11.16
C ILE A 32 -2.16 -1.27 9.86
N LEU A 33 -1.24 -2.13 9.43
CA LEU A 33 -1.43 -2.95 8.24
C LEU A 33 -2.49 -4.04 8.50
N VAL A 34 -2.49 -4.63 9.69
CA VAL A 34 -3.53 -5.57 10.12
C VAL A 34 -4.91 -4.90 10.12
N ARG A 35 -5.02 -3.69 10.66
CA ARG A 35 -6.27 -2.91 10.66
C ARG A 35 -6.76 -2.56 9.26
N LEU A 36 -5.85 -2.41 8.31
CA LEU A 36 -6.17 -2.15 6.91
C LEU A 36 -6.51 -3.43 6.13
N GLY A 37 -6.33 -4.61 6.72
CA GLY A 37 -6.49 -5.90 6.05
C GLY A 37 -5.38 -6.17 5.03
N LEU A 38 -4.15 -5.72 5.32
CA LEU A 38 -3.01 -5.89 4.43
C LEU A 38 -1.98 -6.82 5.06
N ASP A 39 -1.70 -7.93 4.39
CA ASP A 39 -0.58 -8.78 4.74
C ASP A 39 0.76 -8.19 4.30
N ARG A 40 1.85 -8.80 4.77
CA ARG A 40 3.22 -8.37 4.48
C ARG A 40 3.52 -8.36 2.98
N THR A 41 3.18 -9.43 2.27
CA THR A 41 3.49 -9.60 0.85
C THR A 41 2.75 -8.58 0.00
N THR A 42 1.46 -8.42 0.28
CA THR A 42 0.58 -7.43 -0.36
C THR A 42 1.11 -6.01 -0.16
N TRP A 43 1.42 -5.63 1.09
CA TRP A 43 2.00 -4.30 1.36
C TRP A 43 3.34 -4.07 0.68
N CYS A 44 4.26 -5.04 0.74
CA CYS A 44 5.58 -4.91 0.13
C CYS A 44 5.46 -4.68 -1.38
N GLU A 45 4.56 -5.36 -2.08
CA GLU A 45 4.35 -5.16 -3.51
C GLU A 45 3.71 -3.79 -3.80
N LEU A 46 2.69 -3.40 -3.04
CA LEU A 46 2.03 -2.09 -3.16
C LEU A 46 3.01 -0.92 -3.05
N VAL A 47 3.97 -1.00 -2.10
CA VAL A 47 4.95 0.06 -1.90
C VAL A 47 6.08 0.00 -2.92
N SER A 48 6.58 -1.20 -3.26
CA SER A 48 7.73 -1.35 -4.17
C SER A 48 7.36 -0.99 -5.62
N ASP A 49 6.16 -1.34 -6.05
CA ASP A 49 5.66 -1.09 -7.40
C ASP A 49 4.64 0.07 -7.45
N PHE A 50 4.65 0.96 -6.44
CA PHE A 50 3.62 2.00 -6.27
C PHE A 50 3.35 2.78 -7.56
N GLY A 51 4.38 3.31 -8.22
CA GLY A 51 4.20 4.10 -9.44
C GLY A 51 3.68 3.30 -10.64
N ARG A 52 3.94 1.99 -10.68
CA ARG A 52 3.44 1.09 -11.73
C ARG A 52 1.99 0.67 -11.48
N LEU A 53 1.65 0.41 -10.23
CA LEU A 53 0.31 -0.01 -9.79
C LEU A 53 -0.66 1.17 -9.79
N PHE A 54 -0.20 2.34 -9.33
CA PHE A 54 -0.97 3.56 -9.13
C PHE A 54 -0.41 4.69 -9.98
N CYS A 55 -0.93 4.82 -11.21
CA CYS A 55 -0.46 5.84 -12.17
C CYS A 55 -1.15 7.20 -11.99
N CYS A 56 -2.48 7.22 -11.91
CA CYS A 56 -3.26 8.46 -11.82
C CYS A 56 -4.03 8.60 -10.50
N VAL A 57 -4.28 7.50 -9.81
CA VAL A 57 -5.04 7.45 -8.56
C VAL A 57 -4.61 6.23 -7.75
N ALA A 58 -4.66 6.34 -6.43
CA ALA A 58 -4.47 5.26 -5.48
C ALA A 58 -5.65 5.22 -4.51
N GLY A 59 -6.02 4.02 -4.05
CA GLY A 59 -7.14 3.82 -3.14
C GLY A 59 -7.76 2.44 -3.33
N ARG A 60 -8.78 2.12 -2.52
CA ARG A 60 -9.54 0.88 -2.68
C ARG A 60 -10.29 0.87 -4.02
N PRO A 61 -10.35 -0.27 -4.73
CA PRO A 61 -11.04 -0.39 -6.01
C PRO A 61 -12.46 0.17 -5.99
N GLU A 62 -13.23 -0.15 -4.96
CA GLU A 62 -14.63 0.30 -4.80
C GLU A 62 -14.73 1.83 -4.76
N CYS A 63 -13.85 2.48 -3.98
CA CYS A 63 -13.81 3.93 -3.89
C CYS A 63 -13.39 4.56 -5.22
N VAL A 64 -12.35 4.01 -5.86
CA VAL A 64 -11.81 4.54 -7.11
C VAL A 64 -12.80 4.44 -8.27
N ASP A 65 -13.54 3.34 -8.35
CA ASP A 65 -14.53 3.12 -9.41
C ASP A 65 -15.73 4.08 -9.32
N SER A 66 -16.02 4.61 -8.12
CA SER A 66 -17.03 5.65 -7.92
C SER A 66 -16.55 7.05 -8.34
N MET A 67 -15.24 7.26 -8.45
CA MET A 67 -14.65 8.55 -8.74
C MET A 67 -14.52 8.84 -10.24
N ARG A 68 -14.59 10.12 -10.59
CA ARG A 68 -14.36 10.62 -11.94
C ARG A 68 -13.31 11.72 -11.92
N CYS A 69 -12.50 11.76 -12.97
CA CYS A 69 -11.56 12.84 -13.16
C CYS A 69 -12.31 14.17 -13.33
N HIS A 70 -12.03 15.17 -12.51
CA HIS A 70 -12.68 16.48 -12.57
C HIS A 70 -12.48 17.21 -13.91
N ARG A 71 -11.40 16.92 -14.65
CA ARG A 71 -11.09 17.59 -15.93
C ARG A 71 -11.69 16.90 -17.14
N THR A 72 -11.69 15.57 -17.16
CA THR A 72 -12.08 14.80 -18.36
C THR A 72 -13.40 14.06 -18.19
N CYS A 73 -13.98 14.07 -16.97
CA CYS A 73 -15.15 13.29 -16.56
C CYS A 73 -15.04 11.77 -16.79
N ARG A 74 -13.87 11.28 -17.19
CA ARG A 74 -13.57 9.85 -17.33
C ARG A 74 -13.49 9.20 -15.97
N ARG A 75 -13.96 7.94 -15.89
CA ARG A 75 -13.83 7.14 -14.67
C ARG A 75 -12.37 6.79 -14.43
N TYR A 76 -11.98 6.76 -13.17
CA TYR A 76 -10.70 6.18 -12.81
C TYR A 76 -10.82 4.66 -12.76
N HIS A 77 -9.76 3.97 -13.14
CA HIS A 77 -9.64 2.53 -12.98
C HIS A 77 -8.24 2.18 -12.50
N LEU A 78 -8.18 1.37 -11.44
CA LEU A 78 -6.94 0.78 -11.00
C LEU A 78 -6.47 -0.28 -12.00
N ARG A 79 -5.14 -0.44 -12.08
CA ARG A 79 -4.51 -1.55 -12.81
C ARG A 79 -5.00 -2.88 -12.22
N ARG A 80 -5.12 -3.90 -13.06
CA ARG A 80 -5.59 -5.24 -12.67
C ARG A 80 -4.85 -5.78 -11.43
N ARG A 81 -3.51 -5.72 -11.42
CA ARG A 81 -2.70 -6.20 -10.29
C ARG A 81 -2.98 -5.45 -8.99
N ALA A 82 -3.13 -4.13 -9.06
CA ALA A 82 -3.48 -3.31 -7.89
C ALA A 82 -4.85 -3.67 -7.32
N ARG A 83 -5.80 -4.07 -8.17
CA ARG A 83 -7.11 -4.58 -7.71
C ARG A 83 -6.94 -5.91 -6.98
N GLU A 84 -6.28 -6.88 -7.62
CA GLU A 84 -6.04 -8.21 -7.04
C GLU A 84 -5.39 -8.12 -5.64
N LEU A 85 -4.40 -7.25 -5.47
CA LEU A 85 -3.74 -7.01 -4.18
C LEU A 85 -4.65 -6.38 -3.12
N LEU A 86 -5.64 -5.57 -3.51
CA LEU A 86 -6.53 -4.86 -2.57
C LEU A 86 -7.85 -5.59 -2.31
N THR A 87 -8.12 -6.67 -3.05
CA THR A 87 -9.30 -7.54 -2.89
C THR A 87 -8.94 -8.96 -2.43
N ALA A 88 -7.66 -9.27 -2.25
CA ALA A 88 -7.25 -10.53 -1.64
C ALA A 88 -7.61 -10.50 -0.15
N ASP A 89 -8.48 -11.41 0.28
CA ASP A 89 -8.90 -11.63 1.67
C ASP A 89 -7.80 -12.36 2.48
#